data_AF-A0A0N4YD76-F1
#
_entry.id   AF-A0A0N4YD76-F1
#
_cell.length_a   1.000
_cell.length_b   1.000
_cell.length_c   1.000
_cell.angle_alpha   90.00
_cell.angle_beta   90.00
_cell.angle_gamma   90.00
#
_symmetry.space_group_name_H-M   'P 1'
#
loop_
_entity.id
_entity.type
_entity.pdbx_description
1 polymer ?
#
loop_
_entity_poly.entity_id
_entity_poly.type
_entity_poly.pdbx_seq_one_letter_code
_entity_poly.pdbx_strand_id
1 'polypeptide(L)'
;MKSAACLLLLAMAGSCLPSCRVTYFFMGGEDSMPSDVWAAINKNEKAKQIFDYSDGLAMVRHIEKDNDSFYVVQVQNFYTGESVYLWMSEGLSEVKEMDATAFEKFKHCQH
;
A
#
# COMPACT_ATOMS: atom_id res chain seq x y z
N MET A 1 -10.88 -13.77 47.86
CA MET A 1 -9.93 -13.41 46.79
C MET A 1 -10.48 -13.96 45.48
N LYS A 2 -11.19 -13.13 44.70
CA LYS A 2 -11.77 -13.52 43.40
C LYS A 2 -11.37 -12.46 42.38
N SER A 3 -11.05 -12.91 41.18
CA SER A 3 -10.85 -12.11 39.95
C SER A 3 -9.60 -11.25 39.85
N ALA A 4 -8.45 -11.89 39.67
CA ALA A 4 -7.29 -11.29 38.98
C ALA A 4 -7.20 -11.72 37.50
N ALA A 5 -8.16 -12.54 37.00
CA ALA A 5 -8.08 -13.17 35.69
C ALA A 5 -8.44 -12.25 34.50
N CYS A 6 -9.09 -11.09 34.74
CA CYS A 6 -9.50 -10.21 33.63
C CYS A 6 -8.42 -9.26 33.11
N LEU A 7 -7.31 -9.06 33.83
CA LEU A 7 -6.27 -8.11 33.43
C LEU A 7 -5.27 -8.67 32.39
N LEU A 8 -5.20 -10.00 32.22
CA LEU A 8 -4.29 -10.63 31.26
C LEU A 8 -4.82 -10.63 29.82
N LEU A 9 -6.11 -10.38 29.60
CA LEU A 9 -6.71 -10.43 28.26
C LEU A 9 -6.50 -9.14 27.44
N LEU A 10 -6.08 -8.04 28.07
CA LEU A 10 -5.83 -6.77 27.39
C LEU A 10 -4.44 -6.68 26.74
N ALA A 11 -3.51 -7.58 27.08
CA ALA A 11 -2.15 -7.56 26.54
C ALA A 11 -2.03 -8.16 25.12
N MET A 12 -3.03 -8.89 24.64
CA MET A 12 -2.99 -9.51 23.29
C MET A 12 -3.63 -8.65 22.18
N ALA A 13 -4.13 -7.46 22.49
CA ALA A 13 -4.64 -6.52 21.48
C ALA A 13 -3.54 -5.61 20.89
N GLY A 14 -2.28 -5.75 21.35
CA GLY A 14 -1.22 -4.77 21.10
C GLY A 14 -0.25 -5.04 19.95
N SER A 15 -0.28 -6.19 19.26
CA SER A 15 0.83 -6.57 18.38
C SER A 15 0.47 -7.01 16.95
N CYS A 16 -0.71 -6.69 16.43
CA CYS A 16 -1.11 -7.05 15.06
C CYS A 16 -1.32 -5.83 14.14
N LEU A 17 -0.69 -4.70 14.44
CA LEU A 17 -0.65 -3.61 13.46
C LEU A 17 0.31 -4.01 12.33
N PRO A 18 -0.10 -3.92 11.06
CA PRO A 18 0.80 -4.19 9.94
C PRO A 18 2.03 -3.28 10.04
N SER A 19 3.22 -3.88 9.97
CA SER A 19 4.47 -3.14 9.90
C SER A 19 4.75 -2.78 8.45
N CYS A 20 5.00 -1.51 8.16
CA CYS A 20 5.52 -1.15 6.84
C CYS A 20 7.03 -1.34 6.85
N ARG A 21 7.53 -2.28 6.05
CA ARG A 21 8.97 -2.52 5.93
C ARG A 21 9.67 -1.33 5.29
N VAL A 22 9.08 -0.77 4.23
CA VAL A 22 9.65 0.34 3.46
C VAL A 22 8.55 1.06 2.66
N THR A 23 8.75 2.35 2.42
CA THR A 23 7.94 3.15 1.48
C THR A 23 8.84 3.76 0.42
N TYR A 24 8.46 3.58 -0.85
CA TYR A 24 9.11 4.18 -2.01
C TYR A 24 8.19 5.22 -2.66
N PHE A 25 8.79 6.29 -3.17
CA PHE A 25 8.09 7.35 -3.89
C PHE A 25 8.71 7.48 -5.28
N PHE A 26 7.87 7.40 -6.30
CA PHE A 26 8.24 7.58 -7.70
C PHE A 26 7.41 8.71 -8.29
N MET A 27 8.06 9.56 -9.08
CA MET A 27 7.42 10.68 -9.77
C MET A 27 7.82 10.64 -11.24
N GLY A 28 6.82 10.68 -12.12
CA GLY A 28 7.02 10.51 -13.56
C GLY A 28 6.70 9.10 -14.05
N GLY A 29 7.12 8.80 -15.28
CA GLY A 29 6.77 7.58 -16.00
C GLY A 29 7.74 6.41 -15.79
N GLU A 30 7.84 5.56 -16.81
CA GLU A 30 8.61 4.30 -16.82
C GLU A 30 10.06 4.46 -16.34
N ASP A 31 10.77 5.48 -16.81
CA ASP A 31 12.19 5.70 -16.49
C ASP A 31 12.43 6.10 -15.02
N SER A 32 11.39 6.49 -14.29
CA SER A 32 11.47 6.97 -12.91
C SER A 32 11.30 5.85 -11.87
N MET A 33 10.99 4.62 -12.28
CA MET A 33 10.72 3.52 -11.35
C MET A 33 11.21 2.16 -11.86
N PRO A 34 11.38 1.17 -10.98
CA PRO A 34 11.70 -0.20 -11.41
C PRO A 34 10.68 -0.72 -12.44
N SER A 35 11.17 -1.33 -13.51
CA SER A 35 10.34 -1.73 -14.66
C SER A 35 9.25 -2.74 -14.30
N ASP A 36 9.51 -3.61 -13.33
CA ASP A 36 8.55 -4.59 -12.80
C ASP A 36 7.44 -3.92 -11.99
N VAL A 37 7.76 -2.91 -11.18
CA VAL A 37 6.79 -2.08 -10.45
C VAL A 37 5.94 -1.27 -11.42
N TRP A 38 6.57 -0.63 -12.42
CA TRP A 38 5.86 0.09 -13.50
C TRP A 38 4.87 -0.83 -14.22
N ALA A 39 5.35 -1.99 -14.68
CA ALA A 39 4.53 -2.96 -15.39
C ALA A 39 3.38 -3.46 -14.53
N ALA A 40 3.60 -3.67 -13.22
CA ALA A 40 2.53 -4.07 -12.30
C ALA A 40 1.47 -2.98 -12.14
N ILE A 41 1.87 -1.75 -11.85
CA ILE A 41 0.94 -0.62 -11.69
C ILE A 41 0.10 -0.43 -12.95
N ASN A 42 0.72 -0.50 -14.13
CA ASN A 42 0.05 -0.31 -15.42
C ASN A 42 -0.87 -1.47 -15.85
N LYS A 43 -0.93 -2.58 -15.10
CA LYS A 43 -2.01 -3.58 -15.27
C LYS A 43 -3.38 -3.01 -14.88
N ASN A 44 -3.43 -1.94 -14.08
CA ASN A 44 -4.66 -1.22 -13.78
C ASN A 44 -4.83 -0.04 -14.74
N GLU A 45 -5.90 -0.06 -15.54
CA GLU A 45 -6.16 0.95 -16.58
C GLU A 45 -6.29 2.39 -16.02
N LYS A 46 -6.86 2.58 -14.83
CA LYS A 46 -7.00 3.92 -14.24
C LYS A 46 -5.64 4.47 -13.80
N ALA A 47 -4.82 3.62 -13.17
CA ALA A 47 -3.45 3.99 -12.79
C ALA A 47 -2.62 4.32 -14.03
N LYS A 48 -2.73 3.49 -15.09
CA LYS A 48 -2.07 3.74 -16.37
C LYS A 48 -2.48 5.10 -16.96
N GLN A 49 -3.77 5.42 -16.96
CA GLN A 49 -4.27 6.71 -17.46
C GLN A 49 -3.69 7.91 -16.70
N ILE A 50 -3.45 7.79 -15.40
CA ILE A 50 -2.79 8.86 -14.64
C ILE A 50 -1.39 9.14 -15.20
N PHE A 51 -0.58 8.12 -15.47
CA PHE A 51 0.76 8.33 -16.01
C PHE A 51 0.80 8.72 -17.48
N ASP A 52 -0.12 8.20 -18.31
CA ASP A 52 -0.16 8.52 -19.74
C ASP A 52 -0.56 9.98 -20.02
N TYR A 53 -1.37 10.58 -19.13
CA TYR A 53 -1.98 11.90 -19.36
C TYR A 53 -1.66 12.96 -18.30
N SER A 54 -0.85 12.63 -17.29
CA SER A 54 -0.45 13.57 -16.25
C SER A 54 0.90 13.22 -15.62
N ASP A 55 1.45 14.13 -14.83
CA ASP A 55 2.55 13.82 -13.93
C ASP A 55 2.00 12.95 -12.79
N GLY A 56 2.13 11.63 -12.93
CA GLY A 56 1.72 10.67 -11.91
C GLY A 56 2.74 10.57 -10.77
N LEU A 57 2.24 10.45 -9.55
CA LEU A 57 3.02 10.08 -8.36
C LEU A 57 2.60 8.69 -7.90
N ALA A 58 3.56 7.78 -7.76
CA ALA A 58 3.35 6.48 -7.13
C ALA A 58 4.04 6.43 -5.77
N MET A 59 3.25 6.20 -4.73
CA MET A 59 3.73 5.83 -3.40
C MET A 59 3.50 4.34 -3.18
N VAL A 60 4.57 3.56 -3.14
CA VAL A 60 4.57 2.11 -3.00
C VAL A 60 5.01 1.75 -1.59
N ARG A 61 4.14 1.16 -0.78
CA ARG A 61 4.46 0.68 0.57
C ARG A 61 4.53 -0.83 0.61
N HIS A 62 5.61 -1.36 1.16
CA HIS A 62 5.77 -2.77 1.44
C HIS A 62 5.24 -3.08 2.84
N ILE A 63 4.24 -3.95 2.92
CA ILE A 63 3.54 -4.35 4.13
C ILE A 63 3.92 -5.78 4.50
N GLU A 64 4.29 -5.98 5.75
CA GLU A 64 4.41 -7.30 6.37
C GLU A 64 3.31 -7.44 7.43
N LYS A 65 2.50 -8.50 7.34
CA LYS A 65 1.40 -8.77 8.27
C LYS A 65 1.11 -10.27 8.36
N ASP A 66 1.12 -10.82 9.57
CA ASP A 66 0.67 -12.21 9.84
C ASP A 66 1.32 -13.30 8.95
N ASN A 67 2.61 -13.12 8.61
CA ASN A 67 3.41 -13.91 7.65
C ASN A 67 3.12 -13.70 6.16
N ASP A 68 2.22 -12.77 5.84
CA ASP A 68 2.03 -12.29 4.47
C ASP A 68 2.88 -11.04 4.21
N SER A 69 3.28 -10.92 2.96
CA SER A 69 4.08 -9.82 2.42
C SER A 69 3.41 -9.32 1.14
N PHE A 70 3.15 -8.02 1.06
CA PHE A 70 2.47 -7.43 -0.09
C PHE A 70 2.76 -5.94 -0.22
N TYR A 71 2.40 -5.37 -1.36
CA TYR A 71 2.48 -3.93 -1.59
C TYR A 71 1.11 -3.29 -1.59
N VAL A 72 1.04 -2.08 -1.04
CA VAL A 72 -0.07 -1.16 -1.28
C VAL A 72 0.44 0.08 -1.96
N VAL A 73 -0.24 0.52 -3.02
CA VAL A 73 0.20 1.62 -3.87
C VAL A 73 -0.88 2.68 -3.91
N GLN A 74 -0.50 3.95 -3.73
CA GLN A 74 -1.30 5.08 -4.17
C GLN A 74 -0.69 5.63 -5.44
N VAL A 75 -1.46 5.64 -6.52
CA VAL A 75 -1.14 6.36 -7.75
C VAL A 75 -1.99 7.61 -7.77
N GLN A 76 -1.36 8.78 -7.75
CA GLN A 76 -2.04 10.06 -7.68
C GLN A 76 -1.73 10.89 -8.93
N ASN A 77 -2.76 11.49 -9.52
CA ASN A 77 -2.60 12.56 -10.49
C ASN A 77 -2.15 13.83 -9.75
N PHE A 78 -0.96 14.33 -10.06
CA PHE A 78 -0.38 15.48 -9.36
C PHE A 78 -1.23 16.76 -9.47
N TYR A 79 -1.91 16.95 -10.60
CA TYR A 79 -2.67 18.16 -10.88
C TYR A 79 -4.09 18.14 -10.29
N THR A 80 -4.77 17.00 -10.36
CA THR A 80 -6.17 16.87 -9.90
C THR A 80 -6.28 16.36 -8.47
N GLY A 81 -5.23 15.73 -7.94
CA GLY A 81 -5.24 15.04 -6.65
C GLY A 81 -5.99 13.70 -6.66
N GLU A 82 -6.62 13.33 -7.77
CA GLU A 82 -7.31 12.05 -7.94
C GLU A 82 -6.34 10.89 -7.69
N SER A 83 -6.80 9.88 -6.95
CA SER A 83 -5.96 8.76 -6.54
C SER A 83 -6.62 7.42 -6.86
N VAL A 84 -5.81 6.50 -7.36
CA VAL A 84 -6.12 5.08 -7.50
C VAL A 84 -5.29 4.33 -6.46
N TYR A 85 -5.94 3.43 -5.73
CA TYR A 85 -5.29 2.64 -4.68
C TYR A 85 -5.22 1.18 -5.12
N LEU A 86 -4.04 0.58 -5.01
CA LEU A 86 -3.79 -0.78 -5.48
C LEU A 86 -3.24 -1.64 -4.35
N TRP A 87 -3.64 -2.90 -4.33
CA TRP A 87 -2.94 -4.00 -3.68
C TRP A 87 -2.14 -4.77 -4.72
N MET A 88 -0.91 -5.16 -4.40
CA MET A 88 -0.11 -6.04 -5.25
C MET A 88 0.54 -7.14 -4.41
N SER A 89 0.57 -8.36 -4.94
CA SER A 89 1.33 -9.46 -4.33
C SER A 89 2.83 -9.12 -4.26
N GLU A 90 3.59 -9.69 -3.32
CA GLU A 90 5.05 -9.49 -3.21
C GLU A 90 5.81 -9.78 -4.53
N GLY A 91 5.38 -10.78 -5.29
CA GLY A 91 5.95 -11.10 -6.61
C GLY A 91 5.44 -10.24 -7.77
N LEU A 92 4.63 -9.21 -7.51
CA LEU A 92 4.04 -8.28 -8.49
C LEU A 92 3.20 -8.93 -9.61
N SER A 93 2.86 -10.22 -9.45
CA SER A 93 2.08 -10.99 -10.44
C SER A 93 0.61 -10.59 -10.45
N GLU A 94 0.03 -10.33 -9.26
CA GLU A 94 -1.37 -9.97 -9.08
C GLU A 94 -1.51 -8.51 -8.65
N VAL A 95 -2.47 -7.81 -9.24
CA VAL A 95 -2.79 -6.41 -8.95
C VAL A 95 -4.30 -6.27 -8.82
N LYS A 96 -4.75 -5.67 -7.72
CA LYS A 96 -6.16 -5.46 -7.40
C LYS A 96 -6.38 -4.02 -7.01
N GLU A 97 -7.43 -3.39 -7.53
CA GLU A 97 -7.87 -2.10 -7.02
C GLU A 97 -8.44 -2.28 -5.61
N MET A 98 -8.15 -1.34 -4.73
CA MET A 98 -8.71 -1.27 -3.39
C MET A 98 -9.42 0.06 -3.18
N ASP A 99 -10.39 0.09 -2.28
CA ASP A 99 -11.01 1.34 -1.88
C ASP A 99 -10.08 2.15 -0.95
N ALA A 100 -10.34 3.46 -0.88
CA ALA A 100 -9.55 4.37 -0.06
C ALA A 100 -9.57 4.00 1.44
N THR A 101 -10.69 3.47 1.96
CA THR A 101 -10.80 3.12 3.38
C THR A 101 -9.92 1.92 3.74
N ALA A 102 -9.81 0.94 2.83
CA ALA A 102 -8.89 -0.17 2.95
C ALA A 102 -7.44 0.32 2.91
N PHE A 103 -7.11 1.25 2.02
CA PHE A 103 -5.77 1.85 1.92
C PHE A 103 -5.36 2.64 3.16
N GLU A 104 -6.27 3.42 3.77
CA GLU A 104 -5.98 4.27 4.94
C GLU A 104 -5.44 3.46 6.13
N LYS A 105 -5.79 2.17 6.25
CA LYS A 105 -5.24 1.26 7.27
C LYS A 105 -3.72 1.10 7.20
N PHE A 106 -3.14 1.36 6.03
CA PHE A 106 -1.71 1.23 5.75
C PHE A 106 -1.01 2.59 5.59
N LYS A 107 -1.74 3.70 5.70
CA LYS A 107 -1.18 5.05 5.55
C LYS A 107 -0.28 5.44 6.72
N HIS A 108 -0.59 4.92 7.90
CA HIS A 108 0.05 5.27 9.17
C HIS A 108 0.90 4.13 9.76
N CYS A 109 1.40 3.20 8.94
CA CYS A 109 2.36 2.24 9.46
C CYS A 109 3.54 2.96 10.12
N GLN A 110 3.91 2.51 11.32
CA GLN A 110 5.13 2.92 11.97
C GLN A 110 6.31 2.16 11.35
N HIS A 111 7.41 2.86 11.10
CA HIS A 111 8.71 2.28 10.74
C HIS A 111 9.38 1.66 11.97
#